data_AF-A0A8T4LE47-F1
#
_entry.id   AF-A0A8T4LE47-F1
#
_cell.length_a   1.000
_cell.length_b   1.000
_cell.length_c   1.000
_cell.angle_alpha   90.00
_cell.angle_beta   90.00
_cell.angle_gamma   90.00
#
_symmetry.space_group_name_H-M   'P 1'
#
loop_
_entity.id
_entity.type
_entity.pdbx_description
1 polymer ?
#
loop_
_entity_poly.entity_id
_entity_poly.type
_entity_poly.pdbx_seq_one_letter_code
_entity_poly.pdbx_strand_id
1 'polypeptide(L)'
;MPVKLSNETVQLMRTLYEDNAQIKYVAAVLEVSIPTVHAYRMAWRAGYNSPTEYTRNKLLARGFDSFATYQNYLAMQKGETKFSYDKRMARKRSKRKLNKAFSYSLKKVFESNGLKPTALAREIGISQTTIASYIRGESIPSPDNFQKLRKALKLNYETIDDLL
;
A
#
# COMPACT_ATOMS: atom_id res chain seq x y z
N MET A 1 -2.14 -7.28 -2.83
CA MET A 1 -2.24 -8.61 -2.17
C MET A 1 -3.25 -9.42 -2.95
N PRO A 2 -3.06 -10.74 -3.16
CA PRO A 2 -4.07 -11.54 -3.84
C PRO A 2 -5.40 -11.41 -3.08
N VAL A 3 -6.47 -11.13 -3.81
CA VAL A 3 -7.82 -11.13 -3.26
C VAL A 3 -8.10 -12.52 -2.72
N LYS A 4 -8.61 -12.61 -1.48
CA LYS A 4 -9.00 -13.89 -0.90
C LYS A 4 -10.19 -14.41 -1.71
N LEU A 5 -9.98 -15.47 -2.48
CA LEU A 5 -11.06 -16.14 -3.22
C LEU A 5 -12.06 -16.72 -2.23
N SER A 6 -13.33 -16.83 -2.65
CA SER A 6 -14.33 -17.57 -1.88
C SER A 6 -13.93 -19.05 -1.81
N ASN A 7 -14.35 -19.73 -0.74
CA ASN A 7 -14.10 -21.16 -0.59
C ASN A 7 -14.69 -21.97 -1.76
N GLU A 8 -15.85 -21.55 -2.27
CA GLU A 8 -16.52 -22.17 -3.43
C GLU A 8 -15.66 -22.06 -4.69
N THR A 9 -15.13 -20.87 -5.00
CA THR A 9 -14.23 -20.69 -6.17
C THR A 9 -12.97 -21.54 -6.04
N VAL A 10 -12.42 -21.69 -4.83
CA VAL A 10 -11.24 -22.53 -4.58
C VAL A 10 -11.56 -24.02 -4.77
N GLN A 11 -12.72 -24.48 -4.31
CA GLN A 11 -13.22 -25.85 -4.52
C GLN A 11 -13.41 -26.14 -6.01
N LEU A 12 -14.12 -25.27 -6.74
CA LEU A 12 -14.32 -25.41 -8.19
C LEU A 12 -13.00 -25.36 -8.98
N MET A 13 -12.04 -24.54 -8.55
CA MET A 13 -10.72 -24.51 -9.15
C MET A 13 -9.97 -25.82 -8.94
N ARG A 14 -10.17 -26.48 -7.80
CA ARG A 14 -9.56 -27.78 -7.48
C ARG A 14 -10.15 -28.90 -8.32
N THR A 15 -11.48 -28.97 -8.46
CA THR A 15 -12.13 -29.98 -9.31
C THR A 15 -11.70 -29.85 -10.77
N LEU A 16 -11.68 -28.64 -11.32
CA LEU A 16 -11.21 -28.39 -12.69
C LEU A 16 -9.73 -28.77 -12.87
N TYR A 17 -8.92 -28.64 -11.81
CA TYR A 17 -7.52 -29.09 -11.85
C TYR A 17 -7.39 -30.61 -11.83
N GLU A 18 -8.20 -31.32 -11.05
CA GLU A 18 -8.25 -32.79 -11.02
C GLU A 18 -8.63 -33.35 -12.40
N ASP A 19 -9.47 -32.64 -13.14
CA ASP A 19 -9.82 -32.93 -14.54
C ASP A 19 -8.73 -32.54 -15.57
N ASN A 20 -7.52 -32.18 -15.11
CA ASN A 20 -6.38 -31.72 -15.93
C ASN A 20 -6.69 -30.52 -16.83
N ALA A 21 -7.65 -29.67 -16.46
CA ALA A 21 -8.01 -28.51 -17.26
C ALA A 21 -6.84 -27.52 -17.41
N GLN A 22 -6.78 -26.85 -18.57
CA GLN A 22 -5.74 -25.86 -18.84
C GLN A 22 -5.92 -24.62 -17.95
N ILE A 23 -4.82 -24.05 -17.44
CA ILE A 23 -4.85 -22.87 -16.56
C ILE A 23 -5.66 -21.71 -17.17
N LYS A 24 -5.51 -21.48 -18.48
CA LYS A 24 -6.23 -20.41 -19.20
C LYS A 24 -7.74 -20.64 -19.18
N TYR A 25 -8.17 -21.88 -19.36
CA TYR A 25 -9.58 -22.26 -19.32
C TYR A 25 -10.15 -22.06 -17.91
N VAL A 26 -9.46 -22.55 -16.88
CA VAL A 26 -9.89 -22.39 -15.48
C VAL A 26 -9.99 -20.92 -15.08
N ALA A 27 -9.04 -20.10 -15.53
CA ALA A 27 -9.06 -18.66 -15.30
C ALA A 27 -10.29 -17.99 -15.94
N ALA A 28 -10.62 -18.38 -17.18
CA ALA A 28 -11.79 -17.86 -17.89
C ALA A 28 -13.11 -18.29 -17.24
N VAL A 29 -13.27 -19.58 -16.93
CA VAL A 29 -14.52 -20.13 -16.34
C VAL A 29 -14.81 -19.55 -14.96
N LEU A 30 -13.78 -19.34 -14.14
CA LEU A 30 -13.94 -18.84 -12.78
C LEU A 30 -13.79 -17.32 -12.68
N GLU A 31 -13.61 -16.63 -13.81
CA GLU A 31 -13.41 -15.18 -13.87
C GLU A 31 -12.28 -14.68 -12.94
N VAL A 32 -11.19 -15.46 -12.85
CA VAL A 32 -10.01 -15.12 -12.05
C VAL A 32 -8.79 -14.91 -12.92
N SER A 33 -7.80 -14.18 -12.40
CA SER A 33 -6.56 -13.96 -13.15
C SER A 33 -5.77 -15.27 -13.35
N ILE A 34 -5.15 -15.42 -14.52
CA ILE A 34 -4.24 -16.54 -14.82
C ILE A 34 -3.14 -16.70 -13.74
N PRO A 35 -2.48 -15.62 -13.26
CA PRO A 35 -1.53 -15.73 -12.15
C PRO A 35 -2.12 -16.33 -10.88
N THR A 36 -3.39 -16.03 -10.57
CA THR A 36 -4.08 -16.60 -9.40
C THR A 36 -4.18 -18.12 -9.54
N VAL A 37 -4.70 -18.61 -10.68
CA VAL A 37 -4.83 -20.05 -10.93
C VAL A 37 -3.46 -20.74 -10.89
N HIS A 38 -2.45 -20.13 -11.51
CA HIS A 38 -1.09 -20.64 -11.48
C HIS A 38 -0.54 -20.75 -10.04
N ALA A 39 -0.78 -19.75 -9.19
CA ALA A 39 -0.33 -19.76 -7.80
C ALA A 39 -0.99 -20.88 -6.99
N TYR A 40 -2.31 -21.10 -7.16
CA TYR A 40 -3.01 -22.21 -6.50
C TYR A 40 -2.51 -23.57 -7.00
N ARG A 41 -2.32 -23.71 -8.32
CA ARG A 41 -1.74 -24.93 -8.91
C ARG A 41 -0.37 -25.25 -8.32
N MET A 42 0.51 -24.25 -8.18
CA MET A 42 1.83 -24.45 -7.57
C MET A 42 1.72 -24.87 -6.10
N ALA A 43 0.79 -24.28 -5.34
CA ALA A 43 0.59 -24.61 -3.94
C ALA A 43 0.11 -26.06 -3.76
N TRP A 44 -0.92 -26.48 -4.50
CA TRP A 44 -1.47 -27.83 -4.42
C TRP A 44 -0.47 -28.89 -4.87
N ARG A 45 0.28 -28.64 -5.96
CA ARG A 45 1.36 -29.55 -6.40
C ARG A 45 2.46 -29.73 -5.36
N ALA A 46 2.63 -28.76 -4.47
CA ALA A 46 3.58 -28.82 -3.37
C ALA A 46 2.95 -29.31 -2.05
N GLY A 47 1.68 -29.73 -2.05
CA GLY A 47 0.97 -30.29 -0.89
C GLY A 47 0.34 -29.25 0.05
N TYR A 48 0.24 -27.99 -0.36
CA TYR A 48 -0.34 -26.91 0.46
C TYR A 48 -1.74 -26.57 0.02
N ASN A 49 -2.59 -26.12 0.94
CA ASN A 49 -3.99 -25.82 0.64
C ASN A 49 -4.18 -24.46 -0.03
N SER A 50 -3.22 -23.54 0.13
CA SER A 50 -3.31 -22.20 -0.45
C SER A 50 -1.94 -21.62 -0.87
N PRO A 51 -1.92 -20.66 -1.81
CA PRO A 51 -0.71 -19.92 -2.17
C PRO A 51 -0.05 -19.19 -0.98
N THR A 52 -0.86 -18.69 -0.05
CA THR A 52 -0.37 -18.00 1.15
C THR A 52 0.38 -18.99 2.05
N GLU A 53 -0.20 -20.16 2.29
CA GLU A 53 0.42 -21.23 3.07
C GLU A 53 1.71 -21.74 2.41
N TYR A 54 1.68 -22.00 1.09
CA TYR A 54 2.86 -22.36 0.31
C TYR A 54 3.99 -21.34 0.45
N THR A 55 3.65 -20.05 0.28
CA THR A 55 4.62 -18.95 0.37
C THR A 55 5.19 -18.83 1.78
N ARG A 56 4.34 -18.92 2.81
CA ARG A 56 4.75 -18.85 4.21
C ARG A 56 5.74 -19.97 4.56
N ASN A 57 5.42 -21.22 4.22
CA ASN A 57 6.31 -22.35 4.51
C ASN A 57 7.63 -22.24 3.75
N LYS A 58 7.62 -21.78 2.51
CA LYS A 58 8.85 -21.53 1.72
C LYS A 58 9.73 -20.44 2.35
N LEU A 59 9.14 -19.44 3.00
CA LEU A 59 9.86 -18.40 3.74
C LEU A 59 10.43 -18.96 5.05
N LEU A 60 9.64 -19.74 5.79
CA LEU A 60 10.09 -20.40 7.03
C LEU A 60 11.23 -21.37 6.79
N ALA A 61 11.16 -22.18 5.72
CA ALA A 61 12.24 -23.07 5.30
C ALA A 61 13.55 -22.33 4.96
N ARG A 62 13.48 -21.02 4.70
CA ARG A 62 14.61 -20.14 4.46
C ARG A 62 15.02 -19.34 5.69
N GLY A 63 14.42 -19.61 6.86
CA GLY A 63 14.69 -18.92 8.11
C GLY A 63 13.98 -17.58 8.26
N PHE A 64 12.96 -17.28 7.45
CA PHE A 64 12.19 -16.04 7.53
C PHE A 64 10.78 -16.29 8.08
N ASP A 65 10.43 -15.57 9.14
CA ASP A 65 9.11 -15.60 9.78
C ASP A 65 8.02 -14.93 8.93
N SER A 66 8.40 -14.01 8.03
CA SER A 66 7.49 -13.25 7.19
C SER A 66 8.12 -12.79 5.88
N PHE A 67 7.25 -12.44 4.92
CA PHE A 67 7.69 -11.82 3.67
C PHE A 67 8.35 -10.46 3.91
N ALA A 68 7.89 -9.70 4.91
CA ALA A 68 8.48 -8.41 5.26
C ALA A 68 9.92 -8.56 5.76
N THR A 69 10.18 -9.56 6.60
CA THR A 69 11.52 -9.89 7.09
C THR A 69 12.44 -10.31 5.95
N TYR A 70 11.94 -11.14 5.04
CA TYR A 70 12.70 -11.53 3.84
C TYR A 70 13.01 -10.34 2.93
N GLN A 71 12.05 -9.44 2.70
CA GLN A 71 12.27 -8.22 1.91
C GLN A 71 13.30 -7.29 2.58
N ASN A 72 13.26 -7.13 3.90
CA ASN A 72 14.26 -6.37 4.64
C ASN A 72 15.64 -7.00 4.50
N TYR A 73 15.77 -8.33 4.60
CA TYR A 73 17.02 -9.05 4.36
C TYR A 73 17.58 -8.81 2.95
N LEU A 74 16.75 -8.92 1.91
CA LEU A 74 17.16 -8.64 0.53
C LEU A 74 17.57 -7.18 0.34
N ALA A 75 16.92 -6.25 1.02
CA ALA A 75 17.27 -4.84 0.99
C ALA A 75 18.62 -4.59 1.69
N MET A 76 18.84 -5.21 2.86
CA MET A 76 20.12 -5.17 3.59
C MET A 76 21.28 -5.76 2.77
N GLN A 77 21.06 -6.85 2.04
CA GLN A 77 22.03 -7.42 1.10
C GLN A 77 22.45 -6.41 0.01
N LYS A 78 21.54 -5.51 -0.38
CA LYS A 78 21.80 -4.41 -1.33
C LYS A 78 22.32 -3.13 -0.65
N GLY A 79 22.66 -3.20 0.64
CA GLY A 79 23.22 -2.10 1.41
C GLY A 79 22.22 -1.06 1.92
N GLU A 80 20.90 -1.31 1.85
CA GLU A 80 19.91 -0.34 2.34
C GLU A 80 18.68 -1.04 2.94
N THR A 81 18.31 -0.73 4.18
CA THR A 81 17.05 -1.23 4.74
C THR A 81 15.85 -0.56 4.06
N LYS A 82 14.67 -1.22 4.07
CA LYS A 82 13.42 -0.61 3.59
C LYS A 82 13.14 0.74 4.25
N PHE A 83 13.38 0.82 5.57
CA PHE A 83 13.25 2.06 6.33
C PHE A 83 14.17 3.16 5.82
N SER A 84 15.46 2.85 5.56
CA SER A 84 16.40 3.83 5.00
C SER A 84 15.96 4.30 3.62
N TYR A 85 15.52 3.36 2.76
CA TYR A 85 14.99 3.67 1.44
C TYR A 85 13.81 4.63 1.51
N ASP A 86 12.80 4.31 2.34
CA ASP A 86 11.60 5.14 2.47
C ASP A 86 11.94 6.52 3.02
N LYS A 87 12.84 6.61 4.01
CA LYS A 87 13.33 7.88 4.57
C LYS A 87 14.06 8.72 3.52
N ARG A 88 14.90 8.11 2.69
CA ARG A 88 15.60 8.78 1.58
C ARG A 88 14.63 9.28 0.51
N MET A 89 13.64 8.46 0.14
CA MET A 89 12.60 8.85 -0.81
C MET A 89 11.70 9.97 -0.27
N ALA A 90 11.34 9.94 1.00
CA ALA A 90 10.59 11.01 1.68
C ALA A 90 11.37 12.34 1.66
N ARG A 91 12.68 12.31 1.96
CA ARG A 91 13.58 13.47 1.82
C ARG A 91 13.68 13.99 0.39
N LYS A 92 13.65 13.10 -0.61
CA LYS A 92 13.64 13.51 -2.03
C LYS A 92 12.32 14.20 -2.38
N ARG A 93 11.18 13.70 -1.88
CA ARG A 93 9.85 14.28 -2.10
C ARG A 93 9.70 15.65 -1.44
N SER A 94 10.19 15.84 -0.22
CA SER A 94 10.13 17.13 0.48
C SER A 94 10.90 18.26 -0.21
N LYS A 95 11.81 17.92 -1.13
CA LYS A 95 12.51 18.90 -1.96
C LYS A 95 11.72 19.37 -3.19
N ARG A 96 10.63 18.68 -3.58
CA ARG A 96 9.82 19.03 -4.75
C ARG A 96 9.08 20.36 -4.52
N LYS A 97 8.91 21.17 -5.59
CA LYS A 97 8.27 22.50 -5.51
C LYS A 97 6.87 22.41 -4.88
N LEU A 98 6.02 21.52 -5.39
CA LEU A 98 4.65 21.30 -4.89
C LEU A 98 4.63 20.93 -3.41
N ASN A 99 5.46 19.95 -3.01
CA ASN A 99 5.55 19.51 -1.62
C ASN A 99 5.99 20.63 -0.67
N LYS A 100 6.94 21.47 -1.09
CA LYS A 100 7.38 22.64 -0.32
C LYS A 100 6.26 23.67 -0.19
N ALA A 101 5.61 24.02 -1.29
CA ALA A 101 4.54 25.02 -1.32
C ALA A 101 3.36 24.59 -0.44
N PHE A 102 2.94 23.34 -0.55
CA PHE A 102 1.86 22.78 0.27
C PHE A 102 2.24 22.69 1.76
N SER A 103 3.42 22.15 2.08
CA SER A 103 3.93 22.08 3.46
C SER A 103 3.98 23.46 4.11
N TYR A 104 4.49 24.47 3.38
CA TYR A 104 4.58 25.84 3.85
C TYR A 104 3.21 26.45 4.12
N SER A 105 2.29 26.34 3.16
CA SER A 105 0.92 26.86 3.29
C SER A 105 0.19 26.22 4.47
N LEU A 106 0.33 24.91 4.63
CA LEU A 106 -0.29 24.17 5.73
C LEU A 106 0.27 24.60 7.09
N LYS A 107 1.60 24.81 7.20
CA LYS A 107 2.22 25.32 8.44
C LYS A 107 1.70 26.71 8.80
N LYS A 108 1.63 27.62 7.83
CA LYS A 108 1.08 28.97 8.05
C LYS A 108 -0.36 28.92 8.58
N VAL A 109 -1.19 28.08 7.99
CA VAL A 109 -2.58 27.91 8.44
C VAL A 109 -2.65 27.40 9.87
N PHE A 110 -1.80 26.45 10.26
CA PHE A 110 -1.74 25.98 11.65
C PHE A 110 -1.27 27.07 12.62
N GLU A 111 -0.24 27.84 12.24
CA GLU A 111 0.30 28.94 13.03
C GLU A 111 -0.73 30.06 13.21
N SER A 112 -1.38 30.49 12.14
CA SER A 112 -2.36 31.60 12.17
C SER A 112 -3.65 31.25 12.91
N ASN A 113 -4.09 30.00 12.89
CA ASN A 113 -5.33 29.58 13.55
C ASN A 113 -5.11 28.99 14.95
N GLY A 114 -3.86 28.86 15.43
CA GLY A 114 -3.56 28.20 16.70
C GLY A 114 -3.99 26.72 16.75
N LEU A 115 -4.20 26.11 15.58
CA LEU A 115 -4.73 24.75 15.47
C LEU A 115 -3.65 23.72 15.74
N LYS A 116 -3.99 22.69 16.52
CA LYS A 116 -3.10 21.55 16.74
C LYS A 116 -3.30 20.53 15.61
N PRO A 117 -2.23 20.04 14.94
CA PRO A 117 -2.33 19.03 13.90
C PRO A 117 -3.08 17.75 14.31
N THR A 118 -2.99 17.38 15.59
CA THR A 118 -3.68 16.22 16.16
C THR A 118 -5.20 16.42 16.26
N ALA A 119 -5.65 17.65 16.52
CA ALA A 119 -7.07 17.98 16.57
C ALA A 119 -7.66 17.92 15.16
N LEU A 120 -7.00 18.56 14.19
CA LEU A 120 -7.43 18.52 12.78
C LEU A 120 -7.50 17.08 12.25
N ALA A 121 -6.46 16.27 12.50
CA ALA A 121 -6.41 14.87 12.09
C ALA A 121 -7.66 14.09 12.55
N ARG A 122 -8.06 14.28 13.81
CA ARG A 122 -9.25 13.66 14.39
C ARG A 122 -10.53 14.17 13.74
N GLU A 123 -10.64 15.48 13.56
CA GLU A 123 -11.83 16.14 12.99
C GLU A 123 -12.12 15.65 11.56
N ILE A 124 -11.10 15.56 10.71
CA ILE A 124 -11.28 15.20 9.30
C ILE A 124 -11.11 13.70 9.02
N GLY A 125 -10.89 12.89 10.05
CA GLY A 125 -10.72 11.44 9.93
C GLY A 125 -9.47 11.04 9.13
N ILE A 126 -8.37 11.78 9.27
CA ILE A 126 -7.07 11.46 8.67
C ILE A 126 -6.10 11.09 9.79
N SER A 127 -5.21 10.11 9.55
CA SER A 127 -4.25 9.72 10.57
C SER A 127 -3.28 10.86 10.93
N GLN A 128 -2.87 10.94 12.19
CA GLN A 128 -1.90 11.95 12.64
C GLN A 128 -0.56 11.84 11.90
N THR A 129 -0.13 10.62 11.57
CA THR A 129 1.10 10.37 10.80
C THR A 129 0.99 10.91 9.39
N THR A 130 -0.19 10.79 8.75
CA THR A 130 -0.48 11.38 7.44
C THR A 130 -0.38 12.90 7.49
N ILE A 131 -1.04 13.56 8.45
CA ILE A 131 -0.95 15.03 8.61
C ILE A 131 0.49 15.47 8.88
N ALA A 132 1.23 14.75 9.73
CA ALA A 132 2.62 15.07 10.01
C ALA A 132 3.50 14.92 8.76
N SER A 133 3.21 13.94 7.89
CA SER A 133 3.92 13.74 6.63
C SER A 133 3.66 14.89 5.63
N TYR A 134 2.44 15.42 5.60
CA TYR A 134 2.09 16.63 4.85
C TYR A 134 2.82 17.87 5.37
N ILE A 135 2.84 18.08 6.68
CA ILE A 135 3.55 19.19 7.32
C ILE A 135 5.05 19.11 7.02
N ARG A 136 5.64 17.91 6.98
CA ARG A 136 7.06 17.71 6.61
C ARG A 136 7.32 17.77 5.09
N GLY A 137 6.27 17.85 4.27
CA GLY A 137 6.37 17.82 2.81
C GLY A 137 6.78 16.46 2.24
N GLU A 138 6.73 15.38 3.01
CA GLU A 138 7.14 14.04 2.56
C GLU A 138 6.13 13.41 1.59
N SER A 139 4.89 13.90 1.63
CA SER A 139 3.77 13.48 0.79
C SER A 139 2.84 14.66 0.53
N ILE A 140 1.97 14.49 -0.48
CA ILE A 140 0.84 15.38 -0.77
C ILE A 140 -0.47 14.61 -0.55
N PRO A 141 -1.57 15.29 -0.20
CA PRO A 141 -2.86 14.65 -0.05
C PRO A 141 -3.39 14.10 -1.38
N SER A 142 -4.12 13.00 -1.28
CA SER A 142 -5.03 12.58 -2.37
C SER A 142 -6.12 13.63 -2.57
N PRO A 143 -6.84 13.63 -3.70
CA PRO A 143 -7.97 14.54 -3.94
C PRO A 143 -8.98 14.56 -2.78
N ASP A 144 -9.37 13.39 -2.28
CA ASP A 144 -10.31 13.27 -1.15
C ASP A 144 -9.77 13.91 0.13
N ASN A 145 -8.51 13.63 0.47
CA ASN A 145 -7.88 14.20 1.66
C ASN A 145 -7.64 15.71 1.50
N PHE A 146 -7.37 16.17 0.29
CA PHE A 146 -7.23 17.60 0.00
C PHE A 146 -8.56 18.31 0.18
N GLN A 147 -9.66 17.75 -0.33
CA GLN A 147 -11.00 18.32 -0.16
C GLN A 147 -11.39 18.42 1.33
N LYS A 148 -11.06 17.40 2.12
CA LYS A 148 -11.25 17.41 3.58
C LYS A 148 -10.46 18.54 4.25
N LEU A 149 -9.18 18.66 3.92
CA LEU A 149 -8.31 19.72 4.44
C LEU A 149 -8.80 21.11 4.02
N ARG A 150 -9.18 21.28 2.75
CA ARG A 150 -9.71 22.52 2.21
C ARG A 150 -10.94 22.99 2.97
N LYS A 151 -11.90 22.09 3.21
CA LYS A 151 -13.13 22.40 3.96
C LYS A 151 -12.83 22.81 5.41
N ALA A 152 -12.02 22.01 6.11
CA ALA A 152 -11.71 22.25 7.52
C ALA A 152 -10.86 23.51 7.74
N LEU A 153 -9.93 23.79 6.82
CA LEU A 153 -9.00 24.90 6.92
C LEU A 153 -9.43 26.15 6.14
N LYS A 154 -10.59 26.11 5.48
CA LYS A 154 -11.12 27.17 4.61
C LYS A 154 -10.08 27.67 3.60
N LEU A 155 -9.41 26.73 2.92
CA LEU A 155 -8.39 27.09 1.93
C LEU A 155 -9.06 27.61 0.65
N ASN A 156 -8.48 28.67 0.08
CA ASN A 156 -8.97 29.33 -1.15
C ASN A 156 -8.52 28.63 -2.45
N TYR A 157 -7.89 27.47 -2.35
CA TYR A 157 -7.42 26.69 -3.49
C TYR A 157 -8.47 25.64 -3.87
N GLU A 158 -8.79 25.51 -5.15
CA GLU A 158 -9.66 24.47 -5.68
C GLU A 158 -8.93 23.13 -5.76
N THR A 159 -7.67 23.18 -6.22
CA THR A 159 -6.81 22.01 -6.39
C THR A 159 -5.46 22.21 -5.71
N ILE A 160 -4.71 21.12 -5.56
CA ILE A 160 -3.35 21.21 -5.02
C ILE A 160 -2.38 21.89 -6.01
N ASP A 161 -2.68 21.83 -7.31
CA ASP A 161 -1.84 22.39 -8.37
C ASP A 161 -1.90 23.92 -8.37
N ASP A 162 -2.93 24.53 -7.77
CA ASP A 162 -3.05 25.97 -7.56
C ASP A 162 -1.94 26.55 -6.65
N LEU A 163 -1.09 25.70 -6.07
CA LEU A 163 0.05 26.07 -5.22
C LEU A 163 1.37 26.22 -5.99
N LEU A 164 1.38 26.02 -7.31
CA LEU A 164 2.58 26.07 -8.17
C LEU A 164 2.68 27.36 -8.98
#